data_AF-A0A410NTV9-F1
#
_entry.id   AF-A0A410NTV9-F1
#
_cell.length_a   1.000
_cell.length_b   1.000
_cell.length_c   1.000
_cell.angle_alpha   90.00
_cell.angle_beta   90.00
_cell.angle_gamma   90.00
#
_symmetry.space_group_name_H-M   'P 1'
#
loop_
_entity.id
_entity.type
_entity.pdbx_description
1 polymer ?
#
loop_
_entity_poly.entity_id
_entity_poly.type
_entity_poly.pdbx_seq_one_letter_code
_entity_poly.pdbx_strand_id
1 'polypeptide(L)' 'MVERISLAQQHAVNEQRRMGRTDRQAEKIVGLPSGILSRPFIVVDDRDPRPQRGPGISPRTLYRYTLF' A
#
# COMPACT_ATOMS: atom_id res chain seq x y z
N MET A 1 -0.94 -15.51 -4.12
CA MET A 1 0.19 -14.60 -3.83
C MET A 1 -0.41 -13.22 -3.60
N VAL A 2 -0.16 -12.57 -2.46
CA VAL A 2 -0.74 -11.25 -2.15
C VAL A 2 0.34 -10.20 -2.45
N GLU A 3 0.01 -9.27 -3.33
CA GLU A 3 0.89 -8.17 -3.73
C GLU A 3 1.14 -7.21 -2.55
N ARG A 4 2.35 -6.66 -2.47
CA ARG A 4 2.77 -5.78 -1.38
C ARG A 4 3.32 -4.47 -1.94
N ILE A 5 2.89 -3.35 -1.38
CA ILE A 5 3.42 -2.02 -1.69
C ILE A 5 3.94 -1.36 -0.42
N SER A 6 4.93 -0.49 -0.55
CA SER A 6 5.46 0.27 0.57
C SER A 6 4.48 1.37 1.03
N LEU A 7 4.56 1.79 2.29
CA LEU A 7 3.79 2.92 2.80
C LEU A 7 4.06 4.19 1.98
N ALA A 8 5.32 4.43 1.58
CA ALA A 8 5.67 5.55 0.71
C ALA A 8 4.95 5.48 -0.65
N GLN A 9 4.83 4.28 -1.23
CA GLN A 9 4.11 4.06 -2.49
C GLN A 9 2.61 4.29 -2.31
N GLN A 10 2.04 3.86 -1.18
CA GLN A 10 0.63 4.12 -0.85
C GLN A 10 0.34 5.64 -0.74
N HIS A 11 1.22 6.41 -0.10
CA HIS A 11 1.08 7.87 -0.03
C HIS A 11 1.11 8.50 -1.42
N ALA A 12 2.07 8.11 -2.25
CA ALA A 12 2.19 8.62 -3.61
C ALA A 12 0.93 8.28 -4.45
N VAL A 13 0.39 7.06 -4.34
CA VAL A 13 -0.87 6.66 -5.00
C VAL A 13 -2.05 7.52 -4.54
N ASN A 14 -2.16 7.77 -3.23
CA ASN A 14 -3.24 8.61 -2.69
C ASN A 14 -3.16 10.05 -3.21
N GLU A 15 -1.96 10.62 -3.34
CA GLU A 15 -1.77 11.91 -3.98
C GLU A 15 -2.20 11.90 -5.44
N GLN A 16 -1.87 10.84 -6.19
CA GLN A 16 -2.30 10.71 -7.59
C GLN A 16 -3.83 10.64 -7.72
N ARG A 17 -4.48 9.87 -6.84
CA ARG A 17 -5.95 9.76 -6.80
C ARG A 17 -6.61 11.08 -6.42
N ARG A 18 -6.03 11.84 -5.48
CA ARG A 18 -6.48 13.20 -5.14
C ARG A 18 -6.40 14.16 -6.31
N MET A 19 -5.40 14.00 -7.18
CA MET A 19 -5.27 14.76 -8.43
C MET A 19 -6.21 14.27 -9.56
N GLY A 20 -7.10 13.31 -9.29
CA GLY A 20 -8.03 12.76 -10.28
C GLY A 20 -7.39 11.81 -11.29
N ARG A 21 -6.16 11.33 -11.01
CA ARG A 21 -5.48 10.36 -11.89
C ARG A 21 -6.08 8.98 -11.69
N THR A 22 -6.21 8.25 -12.79
CA THR A 22 -6.67 6.85 -12.78
C THR A 22 -5.65 5.94 -12.10
N ASP A 23 -6.09 4.79 -11.58
CA ASP A 23 -5.19 3.81 -10.95
C ASP A 23 -4.06 3.38 -11.89
N ARG A 24 -4.35 3.19 -13.18
CA ARG A 24 -3.34 2.86 -14.19
C ARG A 24 -2.28 3.95 -14.38
N GLN A 25 -2.69 5.23 -14.27
CA GLN A 25 -1.76 6.35 -14.31
C GLN A 25 -0.96 6.43 -13.00
N ALA A 26 -1.61 6.23 -11.85
CA ALA A 26 -0.95 6.21 -10.56
C ALA A 26 0.11 5.11 -10.49
N GLU A 27 -0.21 3.90 -10.97
CA GLU A 27 0.73 2.78 -11.07
C GLU A 27 1.97 3.15 -11.88
N LYS A 28 1.78 3.76 -13.05
CA LYS A 28 2.88 4.19 -13.93
C LYS A 28 3.74 5.29 -13.29
N ILE A 29 3.15 6.21 -12.54
CA ILE A 29 3.85 7.34 -11.90
C ILE A 29 4.63 6.86 -10.67
N VAL A 30 4.01 6.01 -9.85
CA VAL A 30 4.60 5.50 -8.59
C VAL A 30 5.60 4.36 -8.86
N GLY A 31 5.57 3.77 -10.06
CA GLY A 31 6.43 2.64 -10.42
C GLY A 31 5.91 1.31 -9.87
N LEU A 32 4.59 1.15 -9.81
CA LEU A 32 3.93 -0.06 -9.34
C LEU A 32 3.64 -1.04 -10.47
N PRO A 33 3.56 -2.36 -10.18
CA PRO A 33 3.10 -3.35 -11.14
C PRO A 33 1.70 -3.03 -11.64
N SER A 34 1.47 -3.23 -12.95
CA SER A 34 0.17 -2.92 -13.53
C SER A 34 -0.93 -3.82 -12.97
N GLY A 35 -2.04 -3.22 -12.55
CA GLY A 35 -3.19 -3.92 -11.96
C GLY A 35 -3.02 -4.28 -10.47
N ILE A 36 -1.95 -3.82 -9.81
CA ILE A 36 -1.80 -4.03 -8.36
C ILE A 36 -2.88 -3.29 -7.59
N LEU A 37 -3.27 -2.09 -8.03
CA LEU A 37 -4.27 -1.27 -7.34
C LEU A 37 -5.70 -1.76 -7.59
N SER A 38 -5.89 -2.57 -8.62
CA SER A 38 -7.17 -3.22 -8.95
C SER A 38 -7.40 -4.54 -8.22
N ARG A 39 -6.45 -4.98 -7.41
CA ARG A 39 -6.48 -6.24 -6.65
C ARG A 39 -6.24 -5.97 -5.17
N PRO A 40 -6.61 -6.89 -4.27
CA PRO A 40 -6.25 -6.76 -2.87
C PRO A 40 -4.72 -6.79 -2.70
N PHE A 41 -4.16 -5.73 -2.13
CA PHE A 41 -2.74 -5.59 -1.81
C PHE A 41 -2.55 -5.25 -0.33
N ILE A 42 -1.33 -5.45 0.17
CA ILE A 42 -0.94 -5.10 1.54
C ILE A 42 0.04 -3.94 1.50
N VAL A 43 -0.18 -2.95 2.37
CA VAL A 43 0.77 -1.86 2.58
C VAL A 43 1.74 -2.26 3.69
N VAL A 44 3.04 -2.21 3.40
CA VAL A 44 4.13 -2.56 4.33
C VAL A 44 4.93 -1.29 4.62
N ASP A 45 5.27 -1.06 5.88
CA ASP A 45 6.14 0.05 6.25
C ASP A 45 7.61 -0.42 6.25
N ASP A 46 8.41 0.11 5.32
CA ASP A 46 9.87 -0.13 5.28
C ASP A 46 10.64 0.74 6.29
N ARG A 47 9.97 1.62 7.04
CA ARG A 47 10.59 2.58 7.98
C ARG A 47 10.61 2.11 9.42
N ASP A 48 10.43 0.82 9.67
CA ASP A 48 10.55 0.25 11.00
C ASP A 48 11.79 -0.66 11.12
N PRO A 49 13.02 -0.10 11.27
CA PRO A 49 14.13 -0.85 11.84
C PRO A 49 14.00 -0.82 13.37
N ARG A 50 12.87 -1.23 13.96
CA ARG A 50 12.87 -1.54 15.39
C ARG A 50 13.45 -2.94 15.56
N PRO A 51 14.50 -3.13 16.39
CA PRO A 51 14.91 -4.46 16.78
C PRO A 51 13.72 -5.07 17.53
N GLN A 52 13.11 -6.12 16.96
CA GLN A 52 12.07 -6.90 17.63
C GLN A 52 12.69 -7.60 18.86
N ARG A 53 12.76 -6.87 19.98
CA ARG A 53 12.79 -7.45 21.32
C ARG A 53 11.35 -7.84 21.67
N GLY A 54 11.07 -9.13 21.58
CA GLY A 54 9.97 -9.78 22.29
C GLY A 54 8.84 -10.35 21.42
N PRO A 55 8.25 -11.50 21.79
CA PRO A 55 7.12 -12.10 21.10
C PRO A 55 5.85 -11.35 21.50
N GLY A 56 5.64 -10.18 20.89
CA GLY A 56 4.49 -9.32 21.16
C GLY A 56 3.57 -9.28 19.96
N ILE A 57 2.52 -10.10 19.99
CA ILE A 57 1.37 -10.08 19.07
C ILE A 57 0.90 -8.63 18.92
N SER A 58 0.99 -8.05 17.71
CA SER A 58 0.27 -6.82 17.36
C SER A 58 -0.50 -7.03 16.06
N PRO A 59 -1.85 -6.95 16.12
CA PRO A 59 -2.71 -7.45 15.07
C PRO A 59 -2.77 -6.49 13.89
N ARG A 60 -2.46 -7.03 12.71
CA ARG A 60 -3.02 -6.71 11.39
C ARG A 60 -3.99 -5.51 11.37
N THR A 61 -3.46 -4.31 11.10
CA THR A 61 -4.25 -3.22 10.52
C THR A 61 -4.58 -3.60 9.07
N LEU A 62 -5.54 -4.52 8.90
CA LEU A 62 -6.17 -4.79 7.61
C LEU A 62 -7.02 -3.56 7.27
N TYR A 63 -6.44 -2.59 6.57
CA TYR A 63 -7.18 -1.53 5.90
C TYR A 63 -8.04 -2.17 4.80
N ARG A 64 -9.22 -2.65 5.20
CA ARG A 64 -10.28 -3.14 4.30
C ARG A 64 -11.13 -1.94 3.91
N TYR A 65 -10.81 -1.30 2.80
CA TYR A 65 -11.71 -0.32 2.19
C TYR A 65 -12.77 -1.07 1.36
N THR A 66 -13.98 -1.18 1.92
CA THR A 66 -15.21 -1.52 1.18
C THR A 66 -15.74 -0.24 0.54
N LEU A 67 -15.88 -0.25 -0.80
CA LEU A 67 -16.55 0.81 -1.57
C LEU A 67 -18.05 0.87 -1.22
N PHE A 68 -18.59 2.09 -1.12
CA PHE A 68 -19.99 2.42 -1.37
C PHE A 68 -20.04 3.45 -2.49
#